data_AF-L1NL69-F1
#
_entry.id   AF-L1NL69-F1
#
_cell.length_a   1.000
_cell.length_b   1.000
_cell.length_c   1.000
_cell.angle_alpha   90.00
_cell.angle_beta   90.00
_cell.angle_gamma   90.00
#
_symmetry.space_group_name_H-M   'P 1'
#
loop_
_entity.id
_entity.type
_entity.pdbx_description
1 polymer ?
#
loop_
_entity_poly.entity_id
_entity_poly.type
_entity_poly.pdbx_seq_one_letter_code
_entity_poly.pdbx_strand_id
1 'polypeptide(L)'
;MKAMQKGFTLIELMIVIAIIGILAAIAIPQYQNYITRSQASRIMGETSQIKTAVETCILDGRTAVVIHSGTPAANAIATTCVTGDTQSNLLGAATEKAVGFPTVTINDNGTASITATFGTNAATALKGKTLGWGRTSEGTWSCSTSIDEKYRPTGCSATAAAAATPKP
;
A
#
# COMPACT_ATOMS: atom_id res chain seq x y z
N MET A 1 -5.66 14.52 60.79
CA MET A 1 -4.25 14.09 60.62
C MET A 1 -3.90 14.17 59.15
N LYS A 2 -2.89 14.98 58.79
CA LYS A 2 -2.47 15.19 57.39
C LYS A 2 -1.53 14.04 57.02
N ALA A 3 -1.97 13.12 56.17
CA ALA A 3 -1.12 12.04 55.68
C ALA A 3 0.05 12.66 54.88
N MET A 4 1.27 12.44 55.33
CA MET A 4 2.47 12.91 54.65
C MET A 4 2.67 12.05 53.39
N GLN A 5 2.45 12.64 52.21
CA GLN A 5 2.57 11.94 50.93
C GLN A 5 4.04 11.57 50.71
N LYS A 6 4.37 10.28 50.72
CA LYS A 6 5.72 9.80 50.41
C LYS A 6 6.00 10.08 48.93
N GLY A 7 6.92 10.99 48.64
CA GLY A 7 7.40 11.25 47.30
C GLY A 7 8.28 10.11 46.77
N PHE A 8 8.37 10.00 45.44
CA PHE A 8 9.23 9.06 44.74
C PHE A 8 10.70 9.50 44.85
N THR A 9 11.64 8.58 45.09
CA THR A 9 13.05 8.95 45.19
C THR A 9 13.69 9.11 43.80
N LEU A 10 14.72 9.96 43.73
CA LEU A 10 15.45 10.21 42.49
C LEU A 10 16.14 8.93 41.97
N ILE A 11 16.60 8.07 42.88
CA ILE A 11 17.22 6.78 42.53
C ILE A 11 16.20 5.76 42.00
N GLU A 12 14.99 5.70 42.56
CA GLU A 12 13.90 4.87 42.02
C GLU A 12 13.54 5.32 40.60
N LEU A 13 13.54 6.62 40.33
CA LEU A 13 13.28 7.16 38.99
C LEU A 13 14.36 6.75 37.99
N MET A 14 15.63 6.82 38.39
CA MET A 14 16.74 6.44 37.53
C MET A 14 16.70 4.95 37.14
N ILE A 15 16.38 4.07 38.10
CA ILE A 15 16.26 2.63 37.83
C ILE A 15 15.10 2.35 36.88
N VAL A 16 13.95 2.99 37.09
CA VAL A 16 12.78 2.83 36.21
C VAL A 16 13.10 3.27 34.78
N ILE A 17 13.75 4.43 34.61
CA ILE A 17 14.15 4.92 33.28
C ILE A 17 15.14 3.96 32.61
N ALA A 18 16.10 3.40 33.37
CA ALA A 18 17.06 2.44 32.85
C ALA A 18 16.37 1.17 32.31
N ILE A 19 15.41 0.62 33.07
CA ILE A 19 14.65 -0.57 32.64
C ILE A 19 13.80 -0.26 31.40
N ILE A 20 13.09 0.88 31.39
CA ILE A 20 12.29 1.31 30.24
C ILE A 20 13.18 1.50 29.00
N GLY A 21 14.39 2.05 29.17
CA GLY A 21 15.36 2.23 28.09
C GLY A 21 15.77 0.91 27.43
N ILE A 22 16.04 -0.13 28.23
CA ILE A 22 16.39 -1.46 27.72
C ILE A 22 15.21 -2.09 26.97
N LEU A 23 14.01 -2.03 27.55
CA LEU A 23 12.81 -2.57 26.90
C LEU A 23 12.48 -1.85 25.60
N ALA A 24 12.60 -0.52 25.57
CA ALA A 24 12.35 0.29 24.39
C ALA A 24 13.30 -0.04 23.24
N ALA A 25 14.58 -0.30 23.52
CA ALA A 25 15.57 -0.66 22.50
C ALA A 25 15.20 -1.93 21.71
N ILE A 26 14.51 -2.89 22.35
CA ILE A 26 14.05 -4.13 21.71
C ILE A 26 12.65 -3.94 21.11
N ALA A 27 11.75 -3.29 21.83
CA ALA A 27 10.34 -3.18 21.45
C ALA A 27 10.13 -2.26 20.24
N ILE A 28 10.84 -1.13 20.14
CA ILE A 28 10.68 -0.15 19.06
C ILE A 28 10.94 -0.76 17.67
N PRO A 29 12.10 -1.41 17.39
CA PRO A 29 12.35 -1.97 16.05
C PRO A 29 11.36 -3.10 15.70
N GLN A 30 10.95 -3.90 16.69
CA GLN A 30 9.93 -4.94 16.49
C GLN A 30 8.57 -4.33 16.13
N TYR A 31 8.15 -3.29 16.83
CA TYR A 31 6.91 -2.58 16.55
C TYR A 31 6.92 -1.92 15.16
N GLN A 32 8.03 -1.27 14.78
CA GLN A 32 8.19 -0.70 13.44
C GLN A 32 8.07 -1.77 12.34
N ASN A 33 8.66 -2.95 12.54
CA ASN A 33 8.52 -4.08 11.60
C ASN A 33 7.07 -4.56 11.48
N TYR A 34 6.33 -4.62 12.60
CA TYR A 34 4.92 -4.97 12.60
C TYR A 34 4.07 -3.96 11.83
N ILE A 35 4.25 -2.65 12.09
CA ILE A 35 3.54 -1.58 11.37
C ILE A 35 3.84 -1.63 9.87
N THR A 36 5.09 -1.88 9.50
CA THR A 36 5.49 -2.02 8.09
C THR A 36 4.73 -3.17 7.40
N ARG A 37 4.66 -4.36 8.02
CA ARG A 37 3.84 -5.47 7.49
C ARG A 37 2.36 -5.14 7.42
N SER A 38 1.82 -4.49 8.46
CA SER A 38 0.41 -4.10 8.53
C SER A 38 0.03 -3.14 7.40
N GLN A 39 0.89 -2.15 7.11
CA GLN A 39 0.69 -1.22 5.99
C GLN A 39 0.73 -1.94 4.65
N ALA A 40 1.65 -2.89 4.45
CA ALA A 40 1.71 -3.68 3.23
C ALA A 40 0.45 -4.52 3.02
N SER A 41 -0.03 -5.21 4.06
CA SER A 41 -1.28 -5.98 4.00
C SER A 41 -2.51 -5.11 3.81
N ARG A 42 -2.54 -3.90 4.38
CA ARG A 42 -3.62 -2.94 4.17
C ARG A 42 -3.73 -2.54 2.70
N ILE A 43 -2.60 -2.17 2.06
CA ILE A 43 -2.59 -1.84 0.63
C ILE A 43 -2.95 -3.03 -0.25
N MET A 44 -2.51 -4.24 0.12
CA MET A 44 -2.93 -5.46 -0.57
C MET A 44 -4.46 -5.65 -0.53
N GLY A 45 -5.09 -5.39 0.63
CA GLY A 45 -6.54 -5.43 0.78
C GLY A 45 -7.23 -4.36 -0.05
N GLU A 46 -6.82 -3.09 0.07
CA GLU A 46 -7.37 -1.95 -0.67
C GLU A 46 -7.31 -2.19 -2.19
N THR A 47 -6.16 -2.64 -2.71
CA THR A 47 -5.98 -2.92 -4.15
C THR A 47 -6.73 -4.16 -4.63
N SER A 48 -7.02 -5.13 -3.75
CA SER A 48 -7.75 -6.35 -4.13
C SER A 48 -9.22 -6.09 -4.44
N GLN A 49 -9.83 -5.07 -3.81
CA GLN A 49 -11.24 -4.70 -3.99
C GLN A 49 -11.52 -4.18 -5.41
N ILE A 50 -10.50 -3.61 -6.05
CA ILE A 50 -10.54 -3.00 -7.38
C ILE A 50 -10.75 -4.04 -8.48
N LYS A 51 -10.31 -5.27 -8.25
CA LYS A 51 -10.36 -6.36 -9.25
C LYS A 51 -11.75 -6.58 -9.80
N THR A 52 -12.76 -6.59 -8.92
CA THR A 52 -14.15 -6.83 -9.33
C THR A 52 -14.64 -5.74 -10.28
N ALA A 53 -14.29 -4.47 -10.02
CA ALA A 53 -14.65 -3.37 -10.93
C ALA A 53 -13.92 -3.52 -12.28
N VAL A 54 -12.63 -3.89 -12.25
CA VAL A 54 -11.84 -4.15 -13.46
C VAL A 54 -12.41 -5.30 -14.29
N GLU A 55 -12.86 -6.40 -13.66
CA GLU A 55 -13.51 -7.51 -14.36
C GLU A 55 -14.77 -7.05 -15.09
N THR A 56 -15.64 -6.31 -14.41
CA THR A 56 -16.86 -5.77 -15.04
C THR A 56 -16.51 -4.88 -16.23
N CYS A 57 -15.49 -4.03 -16.11
CA CYS A 57 -15.05 -3.17 -17.20
C CYS A 57 -14.52 -3.95 -18.41
N ILE A 58 -13.75 -5.01 -18.18
CA ILE A 58 -13.24 -5.87 -19.26
C ILE A 58 -14.41 -6.57 -19.97
N LEU A 59 -15.40 -7.07 -19.22
CA LEU A 59 -16.59 -7.71 -19.78
C LEU A 59 -17.44 -6.74 -20.62
N ASP A 60 -17.49 -5.47 -20.22
CA ASP A 60 -18.16 -4.40 -20.95
C ASP A 60 -17.33 -3.84 -22.14
N GLY A 61 -16.08 -4.29 -22.32
CA GLY A 61 -15.17 -3.76 -23.35
C GLY A 61 -14.65 -2.33 -23.08
N ARG A 62 -14.65 -1.89 -21.81
CA ARG A 62 -14.19 -0.57 -21.38
C ARG A 62 -12.70 -0.62 -21.00
N THR A 63 -11.85 0.07 -21.75
CA THR A 63 -10.39 0.08 -21.51
C THR A 63 -9.83 1.41 -21.03
N ALA A 64 -10.55 2.53 -21.18
CA ALA A 64 -10.14 3.82 -20.63
C ALA A 64 -10.44 3.86 -19.12
N VAL A 65 -9.44 3.98 -18.25
CA VAL A 65 -9.67 3.90 -16.79
C VAL A 65 -9.72 5.29 -16.15
N VAL A 66 -10.73 5.52 -15.31
CA VAL A 66 -10.80 6.64 -14.36
C VAL A 66 -10.78 6.08 -12.93
N ILE A 67 -9.76 6.52 -12.19
CA ILE A 67 -9.30 5.90 -10.94
C ILE A 67 -10.04 6.42 -9.69
N HIS A 68 -11.07 7.25 -9.88
CA HIS A 68 -11.86 7.85 -8.81
C HIS A 68 -13.27 8.14 -9.30
N SER A 69 -14.19 8.52 -8.40
CA SER A 69 -15.61 8.84 -8.67
C SER A 69 -15.84 10.08 -9.58
N GLY A 70 -14.93 10.36 -10.50
CA GLY A 70 -15.18 11.31 -11.57
C GLY A 70 -16.21 10.71 -12.52
N THR A 71 -17.31 11.42 -12.72
CA THR A 71 -18.20 11.13 -13.84
C THR A 71 -17.39 11.24 -15.13
N PRO A 72 -17.33 10.19 -15.96
CA PRO A 72 -16.72 10.30 -17.28
C PRO A 72 -17.37 11.44 -18.05
N ALA A 73 -16.63 12.10 -18.94
CA ALA A 73 -17.25 13.02 -19.89
C ALA A 73 -18.36 12.27 -20.65
N ALA A 74 -19.49 12.93 -20.93
CA ALA A 74 -20.69 12.27 -21.46
C ALA A 74 -20.43 11.41 -22.72
N ASN A 75 -19.45 11.81 -23.55
CA ASN A 75 -19.00 11.13 -24.75
C ASN A 75 -18.03 9.96 -24.52
N ALA A 76 -17.54 9.77 -23.29
CA ALA A 76 -16.58 8.73 -22.92
C ALA A 76 -17.20 7.66 -22.00
N ILE A 77 -18.47 7.78 -21.61
CA ILE A 77 -19.13 6.82 -20.69
C ILE A 77 -19.07 5.39 -21.24
N ALA A 78 -19.18 5.18 -22.55
CA ALA A 78 -19.18 3.84 -23.15
C ALA A 78 -17.80 3.15 -23.12
N THR A 79 -16.70 3.91 -23.07
CA THR A 79 -15.33 3.37 -23.09
C THR A 79 -14.63 3.47 -21.74
N THR A 80 -15.23 4.21 -20.78
CA THR A 80 -14.62 4.50 -19.49
C THR A 80 -15.00 3.48 -18.42
N CYS A 81 -13.99 2.91 -17.77
CA CYS A 81 -14.05 2.13 -16.56
C CYS A 81 -13.92 3.04 -15.33
N VAL A 82 -14.87 2.96 -14.39
CA VAL A 82 -14.79 3.64 -13.09
C VAL A 82 -14.57 2.59 -12.02
N THR A 83 -13.39 2.59 -11.40
CA THR A 83 -12.99 1.56 -10.43
C THR A 83 -13.51 1.79 -9.02
N GLY A 84 -13.93 3.02 -8.70
CA GLY A 84 -14.51 3.36 -7.40
C GLY A 84 -13.49 3.37 -6.25
N ASP A 85 -12.21 3.59 -6.56
CA ASP A 85 -11.14 3.48 -5.59
C ASP A 85 -11.24 4.55 -4.49
N THR A 86 -10.87 4.16 -3.28
CA THR A 86 -10.76 5.09 -2.15
C THR A 86 -9.31 5.52 -1.99
N GLN A 87 -9.10 6.81 -1.75
CA GLN A 87 -7.77 7.35 -1.54
C GLN A 87 -7.12 6.74 -0.29
N SER A 88 -5.86 6.33 -0.43
CA SER A 88 -5.04 5.83 0.66
C SER A 88 -3.93 6.83 0.99
N ASN A 89 -3.86 7.22 2.26
CA ASN A 89 -2.80 8.09 2.76
C ASN A 89 -1.39 7.49 2.61
N LEU A 90 -1.30 6.16 2.42
CA LEU A 90 -0.05 5.42 2.26
C LEU A 90 0.46 5.41 0.81
N LEU A 91 -0.33 5.85 -0.18
CA LEU A 91 0.02 5.79 -1.61
C LEU A 91 0.45 7.15 -2.21
N GLY A 92 0.62 8.19 -1.39
CA GLY A 92 1.15 9.47 -1.90
C GLY A 92 1.24 10.66 -0.93
N ALA A 93 1.96 11.70 -1.37
CA ALA A 93 2.09 13.03 -0.76
C ALA A 93 1.36 14.06 -1.63
N ALA A 94 0.41 14.81 -1.07
CA ALA A 94 -0.42 15.78 -1.80
C ALA A 94 0.39 16.69 -2.74
N THR A 95 0.16 16.62 -4.05
CA THR A 95 0.44 17.72 -5.01
C THR A 95 -0.12 17.53 -6.42
N GLU A 96 -0.64 16.36 -6.81
CA GLU A 96 -1.24 16.18 -8.15
C GLU A 96 -2.58 15.42 -8.09
N LYS A 97 -3.44 15.68 -9.08
CA LYS A 97 -4.77 15.07 -9.32
C LYS A 97 -4.71 13.57 -9.70
N ALA A 98 -3.90 12.78 -8.99
CA ALA A 98 -3.80 11.32 -9.14
C ALA A 98 -3.09 10.66 -7.95
N VAL A 99 -2.87 11.41 -6.87
CA VAL A 99 -2.01 10.96 -5.77
C VAL A 99 -2.84 10.27 -4.68
N GLY A 100 -2.32 9.18 -4.13
CA GLY A 100 -3.01 8.38 -3.11
C GLY A 100 -3.95 7.32 -3.67
N PHE A 101 -4.00 7.14 -4.99
CA PHE A 101 -4.75 6.07 -5.66
C PHE A 101 -3.78 5.07 -6.33
N PRO A 102 -4.15 3.79 -6.44
CA PRO A 102 -3.40 2.84 -7.25
C PRO A 102 -3.60 3.12 -8.74
N THR A 103 -2.56 2.92 -9.55
CA THR A 103 -2.67 3.02 -11.01
C THR A 103 -3.32 1.77 -11.57
N VAL A 104 -4.34 1.93 -12.41
CA VAL A 104 -5.05 0.82 -13.05
C VAL A 104 -4.91 0.94 -14.56
N THR A 105 -4.59 -0.16 -15.23
CA THR A 105 -4.48 -0.26 -16.68
C THR A 105 -5.27 -1.48 -17.14
N ILE A 106 -6.10 -1.29 -18.17
CA ILE A 106 -6.86 -2.35 -18.83
C ILE A 106 -6.47 -2.31 -20.31
N ASN A 107 -6.05 -3.45 -20.85
CA ASN A 107 -5.66 -3.58 -22.24
C ASN A 107 -6.77 -4.28 -23.04
N ASP A 108 -6.86 -3.98 -24.34
CA ASP A 108 -7.88 -4.56 -25.23
C ASP A 108 -7.75 -6.08 -25.40
N ASN A 109 -6.61 -6.67 -25.03
CA ASN A 109 -6.37 -8.11 -25.03
C ASN A 109 -6.90 -8.83 -23.77
N GLY A 110 -7.63 -8.13 -22.90
CA GLY A 110 -8.16 -8.68 -21.65
C GLY A 110 -7.13 -8.80 -20.52
N THR A 111 -5.91 -8.31 -20.70
CA THR A 111 -4.95 -8.19 -19.59
C THR A 111 -5.17 -6.89 -18.83
N ALA A 112 -4.91 -6.90 -17.52
CA ALA A 112 -5.01 -5.72 -16.69
C ALA A 112 -3.96 -5.71 -15.59
N SER A 113 -3.61 -4.51 -15.12
CA SER A 113 -2.69 -4.32 -14.00
C SER A 113 -3.23 -3.28 -13.04
N ILE A 114 -3.17 -3.57 -11.74
CA ILE A 114 -3.45 -2.64 -10.65
C ILE A 114 -2.14 -2.47 -9.88
N THR A 115 -1.56 -1.28 -9.83
CA THR A 115 -0.27 -1.03 -9.18
C THR A 115 -0.39 0.10 -8.16
N ALA A 116 -0.19 -0.23 -6.89
CA ALA A 116 -0.05 0.74 -5.82
C ALA A 116 1.42 1.05 -5.56
N THR A 117 1.76 2.34 -5.51
CA THR A 117 3.11 2.80 -5.14
C THR A 117 3.04 3.46 -3.77
N PHE A 118 3.85 3.00 -2.83
CA PHE A 118 3.86 3.54 -1.47
C PHE A 118 4.48 4.94 -1.45
N GLY A 119 3.73 5.91 -0.91
CA GLY A 119 4.11 7.32 -0.80
C GLY A 119 4.94 7.65 0.44
N THR A 120 5.14 8.94 0.70
CA THR A 120 6.03 9.44 1.76
C THR A 120 5.52 9.19 3.18
N ASN A 121 4.22 8.98 3.36
CA ASN A 121 3.57 8.65 4.64
C ASN A 121 3.65 7.17 4.99
N ALA A 122 4.07 6.31 4.05
CA ALA A 122 4.32 4.90 4.35
C ALA A 122 5.56 4.75 5.23
N ALA A 123 5.68 3.61 5.91
CA ALA A 123 6.86 3.22 6.65
C ALA A 123 8.10 3.36 5.75
N THR A 124 9.22 3.79 6.31
CA THR A 124 10.45 4.09 5.54
C THR A 124 10.89 2.96 4.62
N ALA A 125 10.72 1.71 5.05
CA ALA A 125 11.05 0.53 4.25
C ALA A 125 10.12 0.28 3.05
N LEU A 126 8.95 0.91 3.00
CA LEU A 126 7.97 0.76 1.93
C LEU A 126 8.02 1.92 0.94
N LYS A 127 8.53 3.11 1.31
CA LYS A 127 8.50 4.30 0.45
C LYS A 127 9.09 4.01 -0.93
N GLY A 128 8.32 4.31 -1.99
CA GLY A 128 8.71 4.09 -3.38
C GLY A 128 8.64 2.62 -3.84
N LYS A 129 8.34 1.66 -2.94
CA LYS A 129 8.05 0.29 -3.34
C LYS A 129 6.66 0.21 -3.97
N THR A 130 6.41 -0.91 -4.64
CA THR A 130 5.18 -1.19 -5.36
C THR A 130 4.57 -2.51 -4.91
N LEU A 131 3.24 -2.55 -4.88
CA LEU A 131 2.46 -3.77 -4.72
C LEU A 131 1.33 -3.71 -5.74
N GLY A 132 1.13 -4.79 -6.48
CA GLY A 132 0.15 -4.79 -7.54
C GLY A 132 -0.36 -6.16 -7.93
N TRP A 133 -1.44 -6.13 -8.70
CA TRP A 133 -2.13 -7.29 -9.23
C TRP A 133 -2.04 -7.29 -10.75
N GLY A 134 -1.66 -8.42 -11.33
CA GLY A 134 -1.71 -8.65 -12.77
C GLY A 134 -2.81 -9.66 -13.09
N ARG A 135 -3.65 -9.34 -14.08
CA ARG A 135 -4.65 -10.22 -14.67
C ARG A 135 -4.16 -10.72 -16.02
N THR A 136 -4.17 -12.04 -16.23
CA THR A 136 -3.91 -12.62 -17.55
C THR A 136 -5.13 -12.52 -18.47
N SER A 137 -4.96 -12.78 -19.77
CA SER A 137 -6.07 -12.84 -20.74
C SER A 137 -7.13 -13.88 -20.35
N GLU A 138 -6.72 -14.93 -19.65
CA GLU A 138 -7.57 -16.01 -19.14
C GLU A 138 -8.31 -15.64 -17.83
N GLY A 139 -8.11 -14.42 -17.32
CA GLY A 139 -8.75 -13.93 -16.09
C GLY A 139 -8.11 -14.40 -14.79
N THR A 140 -6.89 -14.92 -14.84
CA THR A 140 -6.16 -15.30 -13.62
C THR A 140 -5.48 -14.09 -13.02
N TRP A 141 -5.72 -13.85 -11.72
CA TRP A 141 -5.07 -12.78 -10.96
C TRP A 141 -3.85 -13.29 -10.20
N SER A 142 -2.75 -12.55 -10.28
CA SER A 142 -1.54 -12.79 -9.51
C SER A 142 -1.11 -11.50 -8.80
N CYS A 143 -0.62 -11.62 -7.56
CA CYS A 143 -0.04 -10.48 -6.85
C CYS A 143 1.48 -10.47 -6.98
N SER A 144 2.06 -9.31 -7.28
CA SER A 144 3.51 -9.10 -7.26
C SER A 144 3.88 -7.83 -6.48
N THR A 145 5.05 -7.82 -5.86
CA THR A 145 5.52 -6.67 -5.08
C THR A 145 7.04 -6.53 -5.08
N SER A 146 7.53 -5.28 -4.99
CA SER A 146 8.95 -4.95 -4.79
C SER A 146 9.33 -4.72 -3.31
N ILE A 147 8.40 -4.97 -2.38
CA ILE A 147 8.63 -4.92 -0.94
C ILE A 147 9.62 -6.00 -0.53
N ASP A 148 10.52 -5.67 0.40
CA ASP A 148 11.49 -6.63 0.94
C ASP A 148 10.80 -7.84 1.57
N GLU A 149 11.41 -9.01 1.43
CA GLU A 149 10.84 -10.30 1.86
C GLU A 149 10.34 -10.31 3.30
N LYS A 150 11.05 -9.65 4.22
CA LYS A 150 10.68 -9.52 5.64
C LYS A 150 9.34 -8.82 5.90
N TYR A 151 8.84 -8.03 4.96
CA TYR A 151 7.60 -7.24 5.07
C TYR A 151 6.53 -7.63 4.06
N ARG A 152 6.85 -8.55 3.16
CA ARG A 152 5.99 -8.93 2.05
C ARG A 152 4.73 -9.66 2.55
N PRO A 153 3.52 -9.26 2.11
CA PRO A 153 2.29 -9.97 2.42
C PRO A 153 2.29 -11.39 1.84
N THR A 154 1.66 -12.32 2.57
CA THR A 154 1.44 -13.68 2.08
C THR A 154 0.55 -13.67 0.84
N GLY A 155 0.94 -14.41 -0.20
CA GLY A 155 0.19 -14.49 -1.46
C GLY A 155 0.65 -13.50 -2.55
N CYS A 156 1.64 -12.64 -2.26
CA CYS A 156 2.33 -11.84 -3.26
C CYS A 156 3.74 -12.38 -3.51
N SER A 157 4.11 -12.55 -4.78
CA SER A 157 5.47 -12.90 -5.18
C SER A 157 6.34 -11.66 -5.34
N ALA A 158 7.66 -11.82 -5.38
CA ALA A 158 8.54 -10.70 -5.76
C ALA A 158 8.24 -10.30 -7.21
N THR A 159 8.10 -9.00 -7.47
CA THR A 159 8.12 -8.48 -8.84
C THR A 159 9.50 -8.80 -9.41
N ALA A 160 9.55 -9.56 -10.51
CA ALA A 160 10.78 -9.70 -11.27
C ALA A 160 11.22 -8.29 -11.65
N ALA A 161 12.37 -7.84 -11.15
CA ALA A 161 12.94 -6.57 -11.57
C ALA A 161 13.01 -6.60 -13.10
N ALA A 162 12.31 -5.67 -13.76
CA ALA A 162 12.48 -5.47 -15.19
C ALA A 162 13.99 -5.36 -15.42
N ALA A 163 14.54 -6.29 -16.21
CA ALA A 163 15.95 -6.34 -16.52
C ALA A 163 16.38 -4.92 -16.92
N ALA A 164 17.20 -4.30 -16.07
CA ALA A 164 17.89 -3.09 -16.43
C ALA A 164 18.61 -3.40 -17.73
N THR A 165 18.18 -2.77 -18.81
CA THR A 165 18.88 -2.79 -20.08
C THR A 165 20.35 -2.49 -19.80
N PRO A 166 21.30 -3.31 -20.29
CA PRO A 166 22.70 -2.98 -20.15
C PRO A 166 22.92 -1.64 -20.86
N LYS A 167 23.25 -0.62 -20.08
CA LYS A 167 23.70 0.67 -20.61
C LYS A 167 24.95 0.40 -21.46
N PRO A 168 25.08 0.99 -22.66
CA PRO A 168 26.26 0.83 -23.51
C PRO A 168 27.53 1.32 -22.83
#